data_AF-A0A820XBQ1-F1
#
_entry.id   AF-A0A820XBQ1-F1
#
_cell.length_a   1.000
_cell.length_b   1.000
_cell.length_c   1.000
_cell.angle_alpha   90.00
_cell.angle_beta   90.00
_cell.angle_gamma   90.00
#
_symmetry.space_group_name_H-M   'P 1'
#
loop_
_entity.id
_entity.type
_entity.pdbx_description
1 polymer ?
#
loop_
_entity_poly.entity_id
_entity_poly.type
_entity_poly.pdbx_seq_one_letter_code
_entity_poly.pdbx_strand_id
1 'polypeptide(L)'
;MTPPQMLGFGVYFARSIAHTENKARHAGALICAEIRMSRVKEVTRNEIHTVQNSNTWWKDYDTVYFNHQNDDRDEFCIKDPAQILRWVIVVDKNFDTKVEEYGLDTEFEDTKCGCI
;
A
#
# COMPACT_ATOMS: atom_id res chain seq x y z
N MET A 1 10.70 -13.12 -14.85
CA MET A 1 10.98 -13.37 -13.41
C MET A 1 10.02 -12.51 -12.61
N THR A 2 9.25 -13.10 -11.71
CA THR A 2 8.37 -12.35 -10.81
C THR A 2 9.25 -11.54 -9.84
N PRO A 3 9.01 -10.24 -9.63
CA PRO A 3 9.78 -9.46 -8.68
C PRO A 3 9.67 -10.09 -7.27
N PRO A 4 10.75 -10.09 -6.47
CA PRO A 4 10.75 -10.70 -5.15
C PRO A 4 9.72 -10.03 -4.23
N GLN A 5 8.91 -10.86 -3.57
CA GLN A 5 7.83 -10.48 -2.67
C GLN A 5 8.34 -10.55 -1.22
N MET A 6 8.80 -9.41 -0.68
CA MET A 6 9.53 -9.35 0.59
C MET A 6 8.71 -9.83 1.79
N LEU A 7 7.41 -9.57 1.83
CA LEU A 7 6.50 -9.93 2.93
C LEU A 7 5.53 -11.07 2.54
N GLY A 8 5.87 -11.81 1.48
CA GLY A 8 5.03 -12.88 0.94
C GLY A 8 4.01 -12.40 -0.08
N PHE A 9 3.13 -13.28 -0.52
CA PHE A 9 2.12 -12.92 -1.52
C PHE A 9 0.97 -12.13 -0.88
N GLY A 10 0.56 -11.03 -1.52
CA GLY A 10 -0.54 -10.19 -1.04
C GLY A 10 -0.50 -8.77 -1.62
N VAL A 11 -1.28 -7.87 -1.03
CA VAL A 11 -1.33 -6.44 -1.37
C VAL A 11 -0.47 -5.66 -0.38
N TYR A 12 0.46 -4.85 -0.90
CA TYR A 12 1.47 -4.16 -0.11
C TYR A 12 1.08 -2.71 0.14
N PHE A 13 1.33 -2.26 1.36
CA PHE A 13 1.17 -0.89 1.78
C PHE A 13 2.39 -0.44 2.59
N ALA A 14 2.68 0.85 2.55
CA ALA A 14 3.58 1.49 3.48
C ALA A 14 2.77 2.36 4.45
N ARG A 15 3.30 2.54 5.66
CA ARG A 15 2.66 3.40 6.68
C ARG A 15 2.81 4.89 6.38
N SER A 16 3.83 5.28 5.62
CA SER A 16 4.17 6.68 5.33
C SER A 16 4.08 7.00 3.84
N ILE A 17 3.48 8.15 3.52
CA ILE A 17 3.43 8.72 2.17
C ILE A 17 4.85 8.94 1.64
N ALA A 18 5.71 9.57 2.43
CA ALA A 18 7.09 9.88 2.02
C ALA A 18 7.87 8.61 1.64
N HIS A 19 7.62 7.50 2.36
CA HIS A 19 8.24 6.22 2.02
C HIS A 19 7.65 5.59 0.76
N THR A 20 6.33 5.71 0.54
CA THR A 20 5.69 5.32 -0.72
C THR A 20 6.28 6.06 -1.91
N GLU A 21 6.43 7.38 -1.84
CA GLU A 21 6.99 8.21 -2.91
C GLU A 21 8.46 7.84 -3.20
N ASN A 22 9.27 7.70 -2.15
CA ASN A 22 10.66 7.26 -2.27
C ASN A 22 10.79 5.91 -2.99
N LYS A 23 9.85 4.98 -2.73
CA LYS A 23 9.81 3.67 -3.41
C LYS A 23 9.30 3.75 -4.84
N ALA A 24 8.23 4.51 -5.07
CA ALA A 24 7.64 4.69 -6.39
C ALA A 24 8.58 5.47 -7.34
N ARG A 25 9.56 6.20 -6.77
CA ARG A 25 10.50 7.10 -7.49
C ARG A 25 9.79 8.18 -8.31
N HIS A 26 8.51 8.40 -8.03
CA HIS A 26 7.64 9.32 -8.70
C HIS A 26 6.68 9.92 -7.67
N ALA A 27 6.55 11.24 -7.68
CA ALA A 27 5.38 11.93 -7.16
C ALA A 27 4.25 11.77 -8.18
N GLY A 28 3.00 11.78 -7.74
CA GLY A 28 1.87 11.75 -8.67
C GLY A 28 0.55 11.39 -8.00
N ALA A 29 0.17 10.13 -8.04
CA ALA A 29 -1.04 9.64 -7.40
C ALA A 29 -0.71 8.59 -6.33
N LEU A 30 -1.34 8.72 -5.18
CA LEU A 30 -1.22 7.82 -4.04
C LEU A 30 -2.58 7.24 -3.71
N ILE A 31 -2.62 5.95 -3.35
CA ILE A 31 -3.82 5.34 -2.78
C ILE A 31 -3.64 5.30 -1.26
N CYS A 32 -4.48 6.03 -0.54
CA CYS A 32 -4.59 5.93 0.90
C CYS A 32 -5.79 5.05 1.24
N ALA A 33 -5.55 3.94 1.94
CA ALA A 33 -6.59 2.96 2.22
C ALA A 33 -6.76 2.75 3.73
N GLU A 34 -8.00 2.63 4.19
CA GLU A 34 -8.30 2.09 5.49
C GLU A 34 -8.33 0.56 5.39
N ILE A 35 -7.51 -0.09 6.20
CA ILE A 35 -7.28 -1.52 6.14
C ILE A 35 -7.71 -2.19 7.45
N ARG A 36 -8.50 -3.26 7.33
CA ARG A 36 -8.76 -4.19 8.44
C ARG A 36 -7.60 -5.18 8.55
N MET A 37 -6.70 -4.92 9.49
CA MET A 37 -5.48 -5.72 9.68
C MET A 37 -5.74 -7.15 10.22
N SER A 38 -6.79 -7.33 11.03
CA SER A 38 -7.16 -8.62 11.67
C SER A 38 -5.97 -9.28 12.39
N ARG A 39 -5.68 -10.57 12.16
CA ARG A 39 -4.56 -11.26 12.82
C ARG A 39 -3.24 -10.88 12.14
N VAL A 40 -2.39 -10.17 12.87
CA VAL A 40 -1.11 -9.66 12.36
C VAL A 40 0.04 -10.56 12.79
N LYS A 41 0.88 -10.96 11.82
CA LYS A 41 2.20 -11.50 12.07
C LYS A 41 3.23 -10.38 11.94
N GLU A 42 3.75 -9.93 13.06
CA GLU A 42 4.89 -9.00 13.06
C GLU A 42 6.17 -9.75 12.73
N VAL A 43 7.00 -9.14 11.88
CA VAL A 43 8.33 -9.66 11.53
C VAL A 43 9.34 -8.54 11.61
N THR A 44 10.52 -8.87 12.11
CA THR A 44 11.72 -8.02 12.03
C THR A 44 12.55 -8.38 10.81
N ARG A 45 13.62 -7.62 10.56
CA ARG A 45 14.52 -7.86 9.41
C ARG A 45 15.14 -9.26 9.43
N ASN A 46 15.41 -9.77 10.64
CA ASN A 46 15.98 -11.10 10.83
C ASN A 46 14.95 -12.21 10.55
N GLU A 47 13.66 -11.90 10.55
CA GLU A 47 12.55 -12.86 10.40
C GLU A 47 11.86 -12.79 9.04
N ILE A 48 12.24 -11.83 8.17
CA ILE A 48 11.71 -11.69 6.80
C ILE A 48 11.74 -13.01 6.03
N HIS A 49 12.82 -13.78 6.18
CA HIS A 49 12.99 -15.08 5.51
C HIS A 49 11.86 -16.08 5.83
N THR A 50 11.12 -15.90 6.93
CA THR A 50 10.01 -16.77 7.32
C THR A 50 8.72 -16.53 6.52
N VAL A 51 8.64 -15.41 5.79
CA VAL A 51 7.46 -14.99 5.01
C VAL A 51 7.78 -14.64 3.55
N GLN A 52 9.05 -14.36 3.25
CA GLN A 52 9.50 -13.93 1.92
C GLN A 52 9.14 -14.94 0.82
N ASN A 53 8.58 -14.45 -0.28
CA ASN A 53 8.16 -15.24 -1.44
C ASN A 53 7.24 -16.43 -1.09
N SER A 54 6.44 -16.29 -0.03
CA SER A 54 5.64 -17.38 0.54
C SER A 54 4.24 -16.93 0.96
N ASN A 55 3.33 -17.90 1.03
CA ASN A 55 1.99 -17.78 1.63
C ASN A 55 1.82 -18.66 2.88
N THR A 56 2.91 -19.21 3.44
CA THR A 56 2.88 -20.10 4.63
C THR A 56 2.18 -19.50 5.85
N TRP A 57 2.15 -18.17 5.96
CA TRP A 57 1.50 -17.45 7.05
C TRP A 57 -0.02 -17.30 6.89
N TRP A 58 -0.58 -17.56 5.69
CA TRP A 58 -2.00 -17.31 5.37
C TRP A 58 -2.99 -18.15 6.17
N LYS A 59 -2.53 -19.24 6.79
CA LYS A 59 -3.37 -20.12 7.62
C LYS A 59 -3.72 -19.45 8.94
N ASP A 60 -2.73 -18.81 9.55
CA ASP A 60 -2.80 -18.34 10.93
C ASP A 60 -2.98 -16.81 11.01
N TYR A 61 -2.61 -16.10 9.95
CA TYR A 61 -2.58 -14.64 9.90
C TYR A 61 -3.23 -14.10 8.63
N ASP A 62 -3.71 -12.86 8.75
CA ASP A 62 -4.39 -12.12 7.68
C ASP A 62 -3.49 -10.99 7.16
N THR A 63 -2.53 -10.53 7.97
CA THR A 63 -1.57 -9.49 7.61
C THR A 63 -0.17 -9.85 8.10
N VAL A 64 0.86 -9.56 7.30
CA VAL A 64 2.25 -9.50 7.75
C VAL A 64 2.66 -8.04 7.92
N TYR A 65 3.17 -7.68 9.08
CA TYR A 65 3.66 -6.34 9.38
C TYR A 65 5.17 -6.38 9.57
N PHE A 66 5.90 -5.64 8.76
CA PHE A 66 7.33 -5.45 8.90
C PHE A 66 7.62 -4.25 9.78
N ASN A 67 8.06 -4.53 11.00
CA ASN A 67 8.47 -3.54 11.97
C ASN A 67 9.92 -3.11 11.67
N HIS A 68 10.07 -1.96 11.04
CA HIS A 68 11.36 -1.40 10.70
C HIS A 68 11.94 -0.67 11.93
N GLN A 69 13.27 -0.60 12.06
CA GLN A 69 13.92 0.24 13.09
C GLN A 69 13.67 1.75 12.95
N ASN A 70 12.96 2.15 11.89
CA ASN A 70 12.57 3.52 11.60
C ASN A 70 11.09 3.47 11.27
N ASP A 71 10.26 3.99 12.17
CA ASP A 71 8.80 3.91 12.13
C ASP A 71 8.20 4.45 10.81
N ASP A 72 8.90 5.37 10.13
CA ASP A 72 8.47 5.92 8.84
C ASP A 72 8.62 4.93 7.67
N ARG A 73 9.26 3.78 7.92
CA ARG A 73 9.58 2.77 6.90
C ARG A 73 8.86 1.45 7.13
N ASP A 74 7.89 1.45 8.04
CA ASP A 74 7.03 0.29 8.26
C ASP A 74 6.21 -0.04 7.01
N GLU A 75 6.13 -1.33 6.74
CA GLU A 75 5.46 -1.89 5.59
C GLU A 75 4.59 -3.05 6.03
N PHE A 76 3.48 -3.26 5.35
CA PHE A 76 2.63 -4.41 5.63
C PHE A 76 2.03 -4.97 4.36
N CYS A 77 1.75 -6.27 4.41
CA CYS A 77 1.19 -7.05 3.33
C CYS A 77 -0.09 -7.71 3.83
N ILE A 78 -1.23 -7.37 3.22
CA ILE A 78 -2.51 -8.01 3.48
C ILE A 78 -2.70 -9.20 2.53
N LYS A 79 -3.31 -10.25 3.05
CA LYS A 79 -3.59 -11.47 2.29
C LYS A 79 -4.69 -11.27 1.24
N ASP A 80 -5.75 -10.53 1.60
CA ASP A 80 -6.98 -10.44 0.81
C ASP A 80 -7.37 -8.97 0.59
N PRO A 81 -7.60 -8.52 -0.66
CA PRO A 81 -8.08 -7.16 -0.93
C PRO A 81 -9.42 -6.83 -0.26
N ALA A 82 -10.24 -7.82 0.14
CA ALA A 82 -11.45 -7.60 0.94
C ALA A 82 -11.16 -6.98 2.32
N GLN A 83 -9.90 -6.93 2.77
CA GLN A 83 -9.47 -6.20 3.96
C GLN A 83 -9.46 -4.68 3.76
N ILE A 84 -9.53 -4.17 2.52
CA ILE A 84 -9.64 -2.74 2.22
C ILE A 84 -11.09 -2.30 2.47
N LEU A 85 -11.30 -1.45 3.45
CA LEU A 85 -12.64 -0.98 3.85
C LEU A 85 -13.09 0.24 3.03
N ARG A 86 -12.18 1.19 2.86
CA ARG A 86 -12.34 2.41 2.06
C ARG A 86 -10.98 2.87 1.57
N TRP A 87 -10.95 3.66 0.51
CA TRP A 87 -9.73 4.24 -0.01
C TRP A 87 -10.02 5.56 -0.70
N VAL A 88 -9.00 6.41 -0.79
CA VAL A 88 -9.00 7.65 -1.54
C VAL A 88 -7.76 7.70 -2.41
N ILE A 89 -7.87 8.35 -3.57
CA ILE A 89 -6.71 8.70 -4.39
C ILE A 89 -6.33 10.13 -4.07
N VAL A 90 -5.08 10.33 -3.64
CA VAL A 90 -4.49 11.64 -3.43
C VAL A 90 -3.58 11.92 -4.62
N VAL A 91 -3.87 12.97 -5.39
CA VAL A 91 -3.04 13.39 -6.51
C VAL A 91 -2.31 14.68 -6.13
N ASP A 92 -1.00 14.75 -6.36
CA ASP A 92 -0.25 16.00 -6.22
C ASP A 92 -0.77 16.99 -7.26
N LYS A 93 -1.18 18.17 -6.80
CA LYS A 93 -1.75 19.24 -7.61
C LYS A 93 -0.86 19.63 -8.79
N ASN A 94 0.46 19.53 -8.63
CA ASN A 94 1.41 19.93 -9.66
C ASN A 94 1.92 18.77 -10.52
N PHE A 95 1.36 17.56 -10.35
CA PHE A 95 1.83 16.39 -11.08
C PHE A 95 1.48 16.46 -12.58
N ASP A 96 0.26 16.86 -12.91
CA ASP A 96 -0.24 16.94 -14.28
C ASP A 96 -1.19 18.14 -14.39
N THR A 97 -1.07 18.90 -15.48
CA THR A 97 -1.97 20.04 -15.78
C THR A 97 -3.44 19.62 -15.85
N LYS A 98 -3.70 18.33 -16.13
CA LYS A 98 -5.04 17.73 -16.15
C LYS A 98 -5.73 17.76 -14.77
N VAL A 99 -4.96 17.80 -13.68
CA VAL A 99 -5.53 17.94 -12.33
C VAL A 99 -6.30 19.26 -12.22
N GLU A 100 -5.72 20.34 -12.74
CA GLU A 100 -6.39 21.65 -12.81
C GLU A 100 -7.45 21.68 -13.91
N GLU A 101 -7.15 21.16 -15.11
CA GLU A 101 -8.07 21.14 -16.25
C GLU A 101 -9.40 20.44 -15.93
N TYR A 102 -9.34 19.35 -15.15
CA TYR A 102 -10.51 18.53 -14.80
C TYR A 102 -11.02 18.81 -13.38
N GLY A 103 -10.50 19.82 -12.68
CA GLY A 103 -10.95 20.19 -11.34
C GLY A 103 -10.84 19.05 -10.33
N LEU A 104 -9.76 18.26 -10.41
CA LEU A 104 -9.50 17.11 -9.52
C LEU A 104 -8.99 17.53 -8.14
N ASP A 105 -9.38 18.71 -7.67
CA ASP A 105 -8.94 19.36 -6.43
C ASP A 105 -9.94 19.21 -5.26
N THR A 106 -11.02 18.43 -5.44
CA THR A 106 -12.02 18.11 -4.42
C THR A 106 -12.32 16.60 -4.33
N GLU A 107 -12.90 16.15 -3.21
CA GLU A 107 -13.30 14.75 -3.01
C GLU A 107 -14.55 14.44 -3.84
N PHE A 108 -14.48 13.42 -4.71
CA PHE A 108 -15.60 12.99 -5.54
C PHE A 108 -16.23 11.72 -4.97
N GLU A 109 -17.50 11.77 -4.58
CA GLU A 109 -18.18 10.63 -3.94
C GLU A 109 -18.49 9.46 -4.90
N ASP A 110 -18.67 9.69 -6.21
CA ASP A 110 -18.98 8.63 -7.20
C ASP A 110 -18.67 9.05 -8.65
N THR A 111 -17.55 9.74 -8.89
CA THR A 111 -17.20 10.15 -10.26
C THR A 111 -16.45 9.01 -10.94
N LYS A 112 -17.15 8.28 -11.81
CA LYS A 112 -16.51 7.37 -12.75
C LYS A 112 -15.63 8.18 -13.69
N CYS A 113 -14.33 8.22 -13.42
CA CYS A 113 -13.35 8.71 -14.39
C CYS A 113 -13.46 7.81 -15.63
N GLY A 114 -14.06 8.32 -16.70
CA GLY A 114 -14.03 7.68 -18.00
C GLY A 114 -12.57 7.53 -18.44
N CYS A 115 -12.22 6.39 -19.02
CA CYS A 115 -10.95 6.26 -19.72
C CYS A 115 -10.87 7.38 -20.77
N ILE A 116 -9.83 8.22 -20.69
CA ILE A 116 -9.44 9.13 -21.77
C ILE A 116 -8.47 8.38 -22.67
#